data_AF-A0A2V7UQU7-F1
#
_entry.id   AF-A0A2V7UQU7-F1
#
_cell.length_a   1.000
_cell.length_b   1.000
_cell.length_c   1.000
_cell.angle_alpha   90.00
_cell.angle_beta   90.00
_cell.angle_gamma   90.00
#
_symmetry.space_group_name_H-M   'P 1'
#
loop_
_entity.id
_entity.type
_entity.pdbx_description
1 polymer ?
#
loop_
_entity_poly.entity_id
_entity_poly.type
_entity_poly.pdbx_seq_one_letter_code
_entity_poly.pdbx_strand_id
1 'polypeptide(L)'
;MSPTPASGETPEGCDFNMRMLRLIVIVLALFEAGWITVDGVRAFTVGGYLTPRMGPYGGKLGPWTRVVWAVGLSPRSAVVKGILVGYGLCWLGAVLAFSRGAGWAWWAMVLAAAGAFWYSTLFILLNMVQLLLLLAARRDV
;
A
#
# COMPACT_ATOMS: atom_id res chain seq x y z
N MET A 1 -13.88 28.37 -45.07
CA MET A 1 -12.52 27.84 -44.80
C MET A 1 -12.49 27.53 -43.32
N SER A 2 -12.81 26.29 -42.94
CA SER A 2 -12.87 25.86 -41.54
C SER A 2 -11.50 25.33 -41.13
N PRO A 3 -10.97 25.69 -39.94
CA PRO A 3 -9.67 25.20 -39.53
C PRO A 3 -9.73 23.70 -39.23
N THR A 4 -8.81 22.95 -39.84
CA THR A 4 -8.54 21.54 -39.57
C THR A 4 -8.05 21.36 -38.12
N PRO A 5 -8.68 20.51 -37.29
CA PRO A 5 -8.09 20.17 -35.99
C PRO A 5 -6.83 19.33 -36.21
N ALA A 6 -5.75 19.71 -35.53
CA ALA A 6 -4.49 19.00 -35.55
C ALA A 6 -4.68 17.57 -35.04
N SER A 7 -4.45 16.60 -35.92
CA SER A 7 -4.42 15.17 -35.68
C SER A 7 -3.19 14.77 -34.87
N GLY A 8 -3.35 13.98 -33.79
CA GLY A 8 -2.21 13.30 -33.20
C GLY A 8 -2.49 12.35 -32.04
N GLU A 9 -3.36 12.69 -31.09
CA GLU A 9 -3.61 11.83 -29.93
C GLU A 9 -4.95 11.10 -30.10
N THR A 10 -4.90 9.80 -30.40
CA THR A 10 -6.08 8.95 -30.46
C THR A 10 -6.62 8.70 -29.04
N PRO A 11 -7.94 8.76 -28.82
CA PRO A 11 -8.55 8.52 -27.50
C PRO A 11 -8.20 7.14 -26.91
N GLU A 12 -7.90 6.15 -27.75
CA GLU A 12 -7.46 4.81 -27.34
C GLU A 12 -6.15 4.82 -26.52
N GLY A 13 -5.22 5.73 -26.81
CA GLY A 13 -3.94 5.80 -26.11
C GLY A 13 -4.07 6.29 -24.66
N CYS A 14 -4.97 7.26 -24.44
CA CYS A 14 -5.26 7.77 -23.10
C CYS A 14 -5.97 6.69 -22.25
N ASP A 15 -7.00 6.05 -22.81
CA ASP A 15 -7.76 5.00 -22.13
C ASP A 15 -6.90 3.79 -21.74
N PHE A 16 -5.98 3.38 -22.61
CA PHE A 16 -5.04 2.28 -22.33
C PHE A 16 -4.09 2.63 -21.17
N ASN A 17 -3.49 3.84 -21.20
CA ASN A 17 -2.58 4.29 -20.16
C ASN A 17 -3.27 4.38 -18.78
N MET A 18 -4.53 4.81 -18.73
CA MET A 18 -5.27 4.93 -17.46
C MET A 18 -5.66 3.57 -16.90
N ARG A 19 -6.08 2.62 -17.75
CA ARG A 19 -6.33 1.24 -17.31
C ARG A 19 -5.07 0.58 -16.77
N MET A 20 -3.94 0.81 -17.44
CA MET A 20 -2.63 0.30 -17.00
C MET A 20 -2.22 0.93 -15.66
N LEU A 21 -2.34 2.25 -15.50
CA LEU A 21 -2.05 2.95 -14.24
C LEU A 21 -2.87 2.38 -13.08
N ARG A 22 -4.18 2.21 -13.28
CA ARG A 22 -5.07 1.64 -12.27
C ARG A 22 -4.69 0.22 -11.90
N LEU A 23 -4.29 -0.61 -12.87
CA LEU A 23 -3.80 -1.96 -12.60
C LEU A 23 -2.51 -1.95 -11.79
N ILE A 24 -1.57 -1.07 -12.10
CA ILE A 24 -0.31 -0.93 -11.35
C ILE A 24 -0.61 -0.56 -9.88
N VAL A 25 -1.49 0.42 -9.65
CA VAL A 25 -1.94 0.83 -8.30
C VAL A 25 -2.54 -0.35 -7.53
N ILE A 26 -3.37 -1.18 -8.19
CA ILE A 26 -3.99 -2.34 -7.55
C ILE A 26 -2.95 -3.38 -7.20
N VAL A 27 -2.07 -3.74 -8.15
CA VAL A 27 -1.03 -4.76 -7.93
C VAL A 27 -0.06 -4.34 -6.82
N LEU A 28 0.36 -3.07 -6.82
CA LEU A 28 1.26 -2.54 -5.81
C LEU A 28 0.61 -2.59 -4.41
N ALA A 29 -0.64 -2.12 -4.29
CA ALA A 29 -1.36 -2.23 -3.01
C ALA A 29 -1.61 -3.67 -2.55
N LEU A 30 -1.90 -4.59 -3.47
CA LEU A 30 -2.05 -6.01 -3.13
C LEU A 30 -0.75 -6.58 -2.56
N PHE A 31 0.39 -6.21 -3.16
CA PHE A 31 1.69 -6.63 -2.67
C PHE A 31 1.97 -6.06 -1.27
N GLU A 32 1.74 -4.76 -1.06
CA GLU A 32 1.98 -4.10 0.22
C GLU A 32 1.05 -4.61 1.34
N ALA A 33 -0.27 -4.58 1.09
CA ALA A 33 -1.27 -5.03 2.05
C ALA A 33 -1.17 -6.53 2.31
N GLY A 34 -0.91 -7.32 1.26
CA GLY A 34 -0.70 -8.75 1.35
C GLY A 34 0.52 -9.08 2.20
N TRP A 35 1.64 -8.40 1.97
CA TRP A 35 2.85 -8.58 2.76
C TRP A 35 2.63 -8.26 4.25
N ILE A 36 2.02 -7.10 4.56
CA ILE A 36 1.72 -6.72 5.96
C ILE A 36 0.82 -7.76 6.63
N THR A 37 -0.21 -8.23 5.93
CA THR A 37 -1.15 -9.24 6.43
C THR A 37 -0.43 -10.56 6.71
N VAL A 38 0.35 -11.05 5.74
CA VAL A 38 1.09 -12.32 5.87
C VAL A 38 2.12 -12.24 6.99
N ASP A 39 2.86 -11.13 7.11
CA ASP A 39 3.84 -10.95 8.17
C ASP A 39 3.18 -10.90 9.56
N GLY A 40 2.04 -10.20 9.69
CA GLY A 40 1.23 -10.19 10.91
C GLY A 40 0.69 -11.58 11.28
N VAL A 41 0.11 -12.30 10.31
CA VAL A 41 -0.42 -13.66 10.51
C VAL A 41 0.70 -14.62 10.90
N ARG A 42 1.85 -14.56 10.22
CA ARG A 42 3.03 -15.36 10.58
C ARG A 42 3.50 -15.05 11.99
N ALA A 43 3.50 -13.79 12.40
CA ALA A 43 3.87 -13.41 13.76
C ALA A 43 2.92 -14.00 14.82
N PHE A 44 1.64 -14.22 14.48
CA PHE A 44 0.70 -14.96 15.33
C PHE A 44 0.99 -16.46 15.35
N THR A 45 1.18 -17.09 14.19
CA THR A 45 1.26 -18.56 14.09
C THR A 45 2.63 -19.11 14.45
N VAL A 46 3.71 -18.43 14.07
CA VAL A 46 5.12 -18.86 14.25
C VAL A 46 5.80 -18.08 15.39
N GLY A 47 5.12 -17.11 15.99
CA GLY A 47 5.60 -16.36 17.15
C GLY A 47 6.48 -15.13 16.83
N GLY A 48 6.84 -14.90 15.55
CA GLY A 48 7.66 -13.76 15.17
C GLY A 48 7.47 -13.26 13.74
N TYR A 49 7.72 -11.96 13.55
CA TYR A 49 7.76 -11.31 12.25
C TYR A 49 8.94 -11.81 11.39
N LEU A 50 8.88 -11.54 10.09
CA LEU A 50 10.00 -11.69 9.18
C LEU A 50 11.06 -10.65 9.53
N THR A 51 12.26 -11.14 9.86
CA THR A 51 13.44 -10.31 10.13
C THR A 51 14.60 -10.82 9.28
N PRO A 52 15.55 -9.95 8.88
CA PRO A 52 16.79 -10.39 8.27
C PRO A 52 17.47 -11.44 9.15
N ARG A 53 17.95 -12.55 8.56
CA ARG A 53 18.62 -13.62 9.31
C ARG A 53 20.10 -13.34 9.57
N MET A 54 20.74 -12.54 8.71
CA MET A 54 22.17 -12.24 8.79
C MET A 54 22.44 -10.76 8.52
N GLY A 55 23.65 -10.31 8.86
CA GLY A 55 24.11 -8.93 8.68
C GLY A 55 23.84 -8.00 9.88
N PRO A 56 24.17 -6.69 9.76
CA PRO A 56 24.10 -5.71 10.86
C PRO A 56 22.68 -5.49 11.44
N TYR A 57 21.66 -5.92 10.70
CA TYR A 57 20.24 -5.84 11.05
C TYR A 57 19.61 -7.21 11.34
N GLY A 58 20.42 -8.26 11.48
CA GLY A 58 19.95 -9.61 11.81
C GLY A 58 19.07 -9.65 13.05
N GLY A 59 17.88 -10.23 12.94
CA GLY A 59 16.92 -10.38 14.04
C GLY A 59 16.23 -9.08 14.51
N LYS A 60 16.60 -7.92 13.94
CA LYS A 60 16.01 -6.64 14.30
C LYS A 60 14.67 -6.46 13.57
N LEU A 61 13.70 -5.95 14.32
CA LEU A 61 12.44 -5.50 13.76
C LEU A 61 12.62 -4.12 13.11
N GLY A 62 11.71 -3.76 12.20
CA GLY A 62 11.80 -2.52 11.45
C GLY A 62 11.65 -1.25 12.32
N PRO A 63 11.87 -0.07 11.71
CA PRO A 63 11.75 1.24 12.38
C PRO A 63 10.41 1.44 13.12
N TRP A 64 9.35 0.81 12.62
CA TRP A 64 8.01 0.75 13.20
C TRP A 64 7.98 0.44 14.69
N THR A 65 8.92 -0.38 15.16
CA THR A 65 8.99 -0.78 16.57
C THR A 65 9.28 0.37 17.51
N ARG A 66 9.96 1.42 17.04
CA ARG A 66 10.19 2.63 17.85
C ARG A 66 8.89 3.37 18.11
N VAL A 67 8.01 3.45 17.10
CA VAL A 67 6.67 4.07 17.24
C VAL A 67 5.84 3.28 18.23
N VAL A 68 5.85 1.94 18.09
CA VAL A 68 5.07 1.06 18.96
C VAL A 68 5.57 1.09 20.41
N TRP A 69 6.88 1.14 20.61
CA TRP A 69 7.46 1.36 21.94
C TRP A 69 7.12 2.74 22.52
N ALA A 70 7.10 3.79 21.70
CA ALA A 70 6.76 5.15 22.14
C ALA A 70 5.32 5.28 22.66
N VAL A 71 4.40 4.45 22.15
CA VAL A 71 3.02 4.36 22.65
C VAL A 71 2.85 3.33 23.79
N GLY A 72 3.95 2.80 24.34
CA GLY A 72 3.93 1.89 25.49
C GLY A 72 3.55 0.44 25.17
N LEU A 73 3.51 0.06 23.89
CA LEU A 73 3.18 -1.30 23.47
C LEU A 73 4.45 -2.10 23.18
N SER A 74 4.44 -3.39 23.54
CA SER A 74 5.49 -4.31 23.10
C SER A 74 5.27 -4.67 21.63
N PRO A 75 6.25 -4.46 20.73
CA PRO A 75 6.11 -4.80 19.32
C PRO A 75 5.77 -6.26 19.05
N ARG A 76 6.14 -7.18 19.96
CA ARG A 76 5.85 -8.61 19.82
C ARG A 76 4.56 -9.06 20.53
N SER A 77 3.83 -8.13 21.14
CA SER A 77 2.56 -8.43 21.79
C SER A 77 1.50 -8.93 20.80
N ALA A 78 0.54 -9.70 21.30
CA ALA A 78 -0.61 -10.15 20.50
C ALA A 78 -1.43 -8.97 19.96
N VAL A 79 -1.54 -7.88 20.73
CA VAL A 79 -2.27 -6.66 20.34
C VAL A 79 -1.66 -6.07 19.06
N VAL A 80 -0.34 -5.86 19.04
CA VAL A 80 0.34 -5.24 17.89
C VAL A 80 0.31 -6.14 16.66
N LYS A 81 0.46 -7.46 16.85
CA LYS A 81 0.26 -8.44 15.77
C LYS A 81 -1.16 -8.32 15.20
N GLY A 82 -2.16 -8.19 16.07
CA GLY A 82 -3.57 -8.02 15.71
C GLY A 82 -3.83 -6.77 14.92
N ILE A 83 -3.28 -5.64 15.36
CA ILE A 83 -3.33 -4.36 14.64
C ILE A 83 -2.74 -4.52 13.24
N LEU A 84 -1.60 -5.20 13.10
CA LEU A 84 -0.96 -5.40 11.81
C LEU A 84 -1.83 -6.21 10.84
N VAL A 85 -2.41 -7.32 11.32
CA VAL A 85 -3.31 -8.16 10.53
C VAL A 85 -4.57 -7.39 10.15
N GLY A 86 -5.21 -6.73 11.11
CA GLY A 86 -6.42 -5.94 10.88
C GLY A 86 -6.16 -4.82 9.87
N TYR A 87 -5.04 -4.11 10.00
CA TYR A 87 -4.63 -3.08 9.07
C TYR A 87 -4.48 -3.61 7.64
N GLY A 88 -3.75 -4.71 7.46
CA GLY A 88 -3.56 -5.33 6.15
C GLY A 88 -4.88 -5.80 5.53
N LEU A 89 -5.76 -6.41 6.32
CA LEU A 89 -7.09 -6.83 5.86
C LEU A 89 -7.99 -5.65 5.48
N CYS A 90 -8.00 -4.57 6.27
CA CYS A 90 -8.72 -3.35 5.93
C CYS A 90 -8.23 -2.77 4.60
N TRP A 91 -6.91 -2.76 4.37
CA TRP A 91 -6.35 -2.30 3.11
C TRP A 91 -6.70 -3.23 1.95
N LEU A 92 -6.63 -4.55 2.10
CA LEU A 92 -7.12 -5.49 1.08
C LEU A 92 -8.60 -5.25 0.73
N GLY A 93 -9.42 -4.92 1.73
CA GLY A 93 -10.80 -4.47 1.53
C GLY A 93 -10.90 -3.17 0.72
N ALA A 94 -10.05 -2.19 1.01
CA ALA A 94 -9.96 -0.94 0.24
C ALA A 94 -9.52 -1.20 -1.22
N VAL A 95 -8.57 -2.10 -1.45
CA VAL A 95 -8.15 -2.52 -2.80
C VAL A 95 -9.34 -3.12 -3.57
N LEU A 96 -10.12 -3.96 -2.90
CA LEU A 96 -11.30 -4.60 -3.49
C LEU A 96 -12.42 -3.58 -3.80
N ALA A 97 -12.60 -2.58 -2.94
CA ALA A 97 -13.53 -1.49 -3.20
C ALA A 97 -13.03 -0.59 -4.35
N PHE A 98 -11.72 -0.35 -4.41
CA PHE A 98 -11.07 0.45 -5.45
C PHE A 98 -11.14 -0.24 -6.82
N SER A 99 -10.94 -1.56 -6.89
CA SER A 99 -11.09 -2.32 -8.13
C SER A 99 -12.53 -2.31 -8.65
N ARG A 100 -13.52 -2.21 -7.76
CA ARG A 100 -14.94 -2.05 -8.11
C ARG A 100 -15.36 -0.60 -8.42
N GLY A 101 -14.47 0.38 -8.26
CA GLY A 101 -14.76 1.79 -8.56
C GLY A 101 -15.62 2.49 -7.51
N ALA A 102 -15.59 2.05 -6.24
CA ALA A 102 -16.31 2.74 -5.18
C ALA A 102 -15.68 4.12 -4.89
N GLY A 103 -16.48 5.18 -4.85
CA GLY A 103 -16.00 6.57 -4.72
C GLY A 103 -15.21 6.88 -3.44
N TRP A 104 -15.48 6.17 -2.34
CA TRP A 104 -14.72 6.31 -1.09
C TRP A 104 -13.39 5.55 -1.10
N ALA A 105 -13.22 4.59 -2.00
CA ALA A 105 -12.08 3.67 -1.98
C ALA A 105 -10.76 4.37 -2.31
N TRP A 106 -10.78 5.44 -3.09
CA TRP A 106 -9.58 6.24 -3.34
C TRP A 106 -9.01 6.81 -2.03
N TRP A 107 -9.88 7.40 -1.19
CA TRP A 107 -9.47 7.92 0.11
C TRP A 107 -8.99 6.81 1.05
N ALA A 108 -9.66 5.67 1.06
CA ALA A 108 -9.22 4.53 1.85
C ALA A 108 -7.83 4.02 1.42
N MET A 109 -7.55 3.96 0.11
CA MET A 109 -6.24 3.59 -0.43
C MET A 109 -5.16 4.61 -0.06
N VAL A 110 -5.47 5.91 -0.10
CA VAL A 110 -4.54 6.97 0.32
C VAL A 110 -4.23 6.90 1.82
N LEU A 111 -5.26 6.75 2.66
CA LEU A 111 -5.08 6.63 4.10
C LEU A 111 -4.29 5.36 4.46
N ALA A 112 -4.54 4.25 3.76
CA ALA A 112 -3.79 3.01 3.95
C ALA A 112 -2.34 3.10 3.41
N ALA A 113 -2.08 3.86 2.35
CA ALA A 113 -0.70 4.03 1.89
C ALA A 113 0.10 4.95 2.84
N ALA A 114 -0.48 6.09 3.22
CA ALA A 114 0.13 7.02 4.17
C ALA A 114 0.32 6.35 5.56
N GLY A 115 -0.68 5.61 5.98
CA GLY A 115 -0.67 4.85 7.22
C GLY A 115 0.32 3.70 7.23
N ALA A 116 0.97 3.32 6.11
CA ALA A 116 1.96 2.24 6.08
C ALA A 116 3.42 2.73 6.19
N PHE A 117 3.64 4.05 6.20
CA PHE A 117 4.98 4.65 6.29
C PHE A 117 5.76 4.24 7.54
N TRP A 118 5.07 3.90 8.63
CA TRP A 118 5.75 3.47 9.84
C TRP A 118 6.33 2.07 9.71
N TYR A 119 5.83 1.19 8.82
CA TYR A 119 6.15 -0.25 8.80
C TYR A 119 7.61 -0.56 8.43
N SER A 120 8.15 -0.04 7.33
CA SER A 120 9.57 -0.22 7.01
C SER A 120 10.09 0.80 6.00
N THR A 121 11.41 0.98 5.92
CA THR A 121 12.03 1.91 4.94
C THR A 121 11.70 1.54 3.50
N LEU A 122 11.69 0.25 3.16
CA LEU A 122 11.27 -0.21 1.84
C LEU A 122 9.81 0.17 1.56
N PHE A 123 8.94 0.00 2.55
CA PHE A 123 7.53 0.36 2.43
C PHE A 123 7.32 1.87 2.30
N ILE A 124 8.13 2.72 2.94
CA ILE A 124 8.06 4.16 2.69
C ILE A 124 8.19 4.46 1.20
N LEU A 125 9.20 3.87 0.53
CA LEU A 125 9.42 4.06 -0.90
C LEU A 125 8.25 3.56 -1.74
N LEU A 126 7.79 2.33 -1.49
CA LEU A 126 6.66 1.75 -2.22
C LEU A 126 5.37 2.55 -2.02
N ASN A 127 5.09 2.99 -0.79
CA ASN A 127 3.91 3.78 -0.48
C ASN A 127 3.98 5.20 -1.05
N MET A 128 5.17 5.80 -1.14
CA MET A 128 5.34 7.06 -1.86
C MET A 128 4.99 6.91 -3.34
N VAL A 129 5.47 5.84 -3.98
CA VAL A 129 5.10 5.53 -5.37
C VAL A 129 3.59 5.30 -5.48
N GLN A 130 3.01 4.51 -4.58
CA GLN A 130 1.57 4.24 -4.55
C GLN A 130 0.74 5.52 -4.44
N LEU A 131 1.13 6.46 -3.57
CA LEU A 131 0.47 7.76 -3.42
C LEU A 131 0.61 8.61 -4.68
N LEU A 132 1.78 8.67 -5.30
CA LEU A 132 1.99 9.40 -6.55
C LEU A 132 1.12 8.83 -7.69
N LEU A 133 1.03 7.50 -7.79
CA LEU A 133 0.18 6.84 -8.79
C LEU A 133 -1.31 7.06 -8.51
N LEU A 134 -1.74 7.03 -7.24
CA LEU A 134 -3.11 7.35 -6.84
C LEU A 134 -3.47 8.80 -7.16
N LEU A 135 -2.54 9.74 -6.96
CA LEU A 135 -2.73 11.15 -7.32
C LEU A 135 -2.81 11.35 -8.84
N ALA A 136 -1.95 10.65 -9.60
CA ALA A 136 -2.01 10.65 -11.05
C ALA A 136 -3.35 10.09 -11.55
N ALA A 137 -3.86 9.02 -10.93
CA ALA A 137 -5.15 8.40 -11.27
C ALA A 137 -6.37 9.20 -10.80
N ARG A 138 -6.22 10.17 -9.87
CA ARG A 138 -7.35 10.95 -9.32
C ARG A 138 -7.91 11.98 -10.29
N ARG A 139 -7.13 12.45 -11.25
CA ARG A 139 -7.53 13.56 -12.13
C ARG A 139 -8.78 13.25 -12.98
N ASP A 140 -9.18 11.98 -13.02
CA ASP A 140 -10.24 11.47 -13.90
C ASP A 140 -11.34 10.67 -13.14
N VAL A 141 -11.35 10.69 -11.80
CA VAL A 141 -12.45 10.16 -10.95
C VAL A 141 -13.30 11.32 -10.45
#